data_AF-A0A351MSN1-F1
#
_entry.id   AF-A0A351MSN1-F1
#
_cell.length_a   1.000
_cell.length_b   1.000
_cell.length_c   1.000
_cell.angle_alpha   90.00
_cell.angle_beta   90.00
_cell.angle_gamma   90.00
#
_symmetry.space_group_name_H-M   'P 1'
#
loop_
_entity.id
_entity.type
_entity.pdbx_description
1 polymer ?
#
loop_
_entity_poly.entity_id
_entity_poly.type
_entity_poly.pdbx_seq_one_letter_code
_entity_poly.pdbx_strand_id
1 'polypeptide(L)'
;MSPSELPDTYPPELQAAWMTKAEQATGRTADDALEVLRADVQKLSDLFTIGRPDGTFPDYFADARLLAAYGLFFFPQAWARTGWSLAHAIDFRGWKPSRPHVRILDLGSGSGGCGLRVARKLSQFQGYTIELIAVDRSPSAL
;
A
#
# COMPACT_ATOMS: atom_id res chain seq x y z
N MET A 1 2.97 -0.98 -28.80
CA MET A 1 3.80 -1.18 -27.60
C MET A 1 4.49 -2.52 -27.68
N SER A 2 5.81 -2.56 -27.48
CA SER A 2 6.48 -3.79 -27.04
C SER A 2 6.03 -4.06 -25.59
N PRO A 3 5.63 -5.29 -25.20
CA PRO A 3 5.13 -5.62 -23.86
C PRO A 3 6.13 -5.53 -22.70
N SER A 4 7.27 -4.87 -22.84
CA SER A 4 8.46 -5.13 -22.01
C SER A 4 8.73 -4.15 -20.85
N GLU A 5 7.89 -3.16 -20.59
CA GLU A 5 8.07 -2.29 -19.41
C GLU A 5 7.05 -2.70 -18.35
N LEU A 6 7.43 -3.66 -17.51
CA LEU A 6 6.69 -3.97 -16.29
C LEU A 6 6.43 -2.67 -15.53
N PRO A 7 5.22 -2.46 -14.95
CA PRO A 7 5.00 -1.32 -14.08
C PRO A 7 6.07 -1.27 -12.98
N ASP A 8 6.51 -0.06 -12.60
CA ASP A 8 7.61 0.13 -11.62
C ASP A 8 7.56 -0.92 -10.51
N THR A 9 8.67 -1.59 -10.30
CA THR A 9 8.81 -2.61 -9.27
C THR A 9 8.51 -2.03 -7.89
N TYR A 10 8.14 -2.92 -6.96
CA TYR A 10 7.91 -2.52 -5.58
C TYR A 10 9.21 -1.91 -5.00
N PRO A 11 9.18 -0.70 -4.42
CA PRO A 11 10.40 -0.02 -4.02
C PRO A 11 11.12 -0.75 -2.88
N PRO A 12 12.43 -1.06 -3.03
CA PRO A 12 13.19 -1.74 -1.98
C PRO A 12 13.19 -0.99 -0.65
N GLU A 13 13.14 0.34 -0.67
CA GLU A 13 13.05 1.17 0.52
C GLU A 13 11.76 0.94 1.32
N LEU A 14 10.63 0.70 0.64
CA LEU A 14 9.36 0.38 1.28
C LEU A 14 9.38 -1.05 1.83
N GLN A 15 9.95 -2.00 1.08
CA GLN A 15 10.14 -3.36 1.56
C GLN A 15 10.99 -3.38 2.84
N ALA A 16 12.12 -2.68 2.84
CA ALA A 16 13.00 -2.58 4.01
C ALA A 16 12.28 -1.96 5.21
N ALA A 17 11.52 -0.87 5.00
CA ALA A 17 10.77 -0.22 6.07
C ALA A 17 9.72 -1.15 6.72
N TRP A 18 9.01 -1.95 5.92
CA TRP A 18 8.06 -2.93 6.44
C TRP A 18 8.73 -4.10 7.14
N MET A 19 9.88 -4.57 6.63
CA MET A 19 10.68 -5.58 7.34
C MET A 19 11.14 -5.07 8.70
N THR A 20 11.66 -3.84 8.79
CA THR A 20 12.06 -3.25 10.08
C THR A 20 10.87 -3.16 11.05
N LYS A 21 9.68 -2.78 10.58
CA LYS A 21 8.47 -2.78 11.42
C LYS A 21 8.09 -4.19 11.89
N ALA A 22 8.23 -5.20 11.05
CA ALA A 22 7.96 -6.58 11.41
C ALA A 22 8.94 -7.11 12.47
N GLU A 23 10.22 -6.83 12.33
CA GLU A 23 11.23 -7.20 13.31
C GLU A 23 10.95 -6.54 14.67
N GLN A 24 10.61 -5.26 14.67
CA GLN A 24 10.22 -4.52 15.88
C GLN A 24 8.96 -5.09 16.54
N ALA A 25 7.93 -5.40 15.74
CA ALA A 25 6.64 -5.90 16.26
C ALA A 25 6.74 -7.34 16.82
N THR A 26 7.71 -8.12 16.35
CA THR A 26 7.86 -9.54 16.73
C THR A 26 9.01 -9.78 17.71
N GLY A 27 9.98 -8.87 17.80
CA GLY A 27 11.25 -9.12 18.50
C GLY A 27 12.03 -10.29 17.87
N ARG A 28 11.90 -10.47 16.56
CA ARG A 28 12.60 -11.48 15.73
C ARG A 28 13.25 -10.79 14.53
N THR A 29 14.10 -11.51 13.81
CA THR A 29 14.84 -10.96 12.67
C THR A 29 14.52 -11.72 11.40
N ALA A 30 14.47 -11.02 10.26
CA ALA A 30 14.32 -11.59 8.93
C ALA A 30 13.20 -12.65 8.84
N ASP A 31 13.54 -13.86 8.39
CA ASP A 31 12.57 -14.94 8.12
C ASP A 31 11.80 -15.39 9.36
N ASP A 32 12.41 -15.33 10.56
CA ASP A 32 11.71 -15.67 11.80
C ASP A 32 10.58 -14.68 12.10
N ALA A 33 10.77 -13.40 11.76
CA ALA A 33 9.72 -12.40 11.88
C ALA A 33 8.57 -12.70 10.90
N LEU A 34 8.90 -13.13 9.68
CA LEU A 34 7.91 -13.51 8.67
C LEU A 34 7.08 -14.73 9.10
N GLU A 35 7.73 -15.76 9.62
CA GLU A 35 7.04 -16.98 10.05
C GLU A 35 6.07 -16.72 11.20
N VAL A 36 6.45 -15.89 12.17
CA VAL A 36 5.57 -15.52 13.29
C VAL A 36 4.36 -14.71 12.81
N LEU A 37 4.54 -13.84 11.81
CA LEU A 37 3.46 -13.01 11.26
C LEU A 37 2.51 -13.76 10.31
N ARG A 38 2.83 -15.01 9.92
CA ARG A 38 1.97 -15.82 9.03
C ARG A 38 0.54 -15.97 9.58
N ALA A 39 0.41 -16.18 10.90
CA ALA A 39 -0.89 -16.27 11.56
C ALA A 39 -1.65 -14.93 11.54
N ASP A 40 -0.94 -13.82 11.66
CA ASP A 40 -1.51 -12.46 11.61
C ASP A 40 -2.00 -12.14 10.18
N VAL A 41 -1.27 -12.57 9.15
CA VAL A 41 -1.72 -12.47 7.75
C VAL A 41 -3.01 -13.26 7.51
N GLN A 42 -3.12 -14.47 8.06
CA GLN A 42 -4.35 -15.25 7.95
C GLN A 42 -5.51 -14.53 8.63
N LYS A 43 -5.31 -14.05 9.86
CA LYS A 43 -6.33 -13.30 10.60
C LYS A 43 -6.80 -12.06 9.83
N LEU A 44 -5.88 -11.29 9.25
CA LEU A 44 -6.24 -10.16 8.38
C LEU A 44 -7.03 -10.61 7.14
N SER A 45 -6.59 -11.70 6.49
CA SER A 45 -7.30 -12.24 5.33
C SER A 45 -8.75 -12.59 5.66
N ASP A 46 -8.98 -13.25 6.79
CA ASP A 46 -10.31 -13.62 7.26
C ASP A 46 -11.16 -12.37 7.56
N LEU A 47 -10.59 -11.35 8.22
CA LEU A 47 -11.24 -10.07 8.49
C LEU A 47 -11.68 -9.35 7.20
N PHE A 48 -10.88 -9.44 6.14
CA PHE A 48 -11.20 -8.83 4.84
C PHE A 48 -12.20 -9.64 4.00
N THR A 49 -12.41 -10.95 4.28
CA THR A 49 -13.13 -11.84 3.35
C THR A 49 -14.30 -12.64 3.96
N ILE A 50 -14.14 -13.25 5.13
CA ILE A 50 -15.08 -14.25 5.67
C ILE A 50 -16.10 -13.59 6.60
N GLY A 51 -15.70 -12.60 7.38
CA GLY A 51 -16.65 -11.93 8.27
C GLY A 51 -15.98 -11.00 9.27
N ARG A 52 -16.77 -10.05 9.74
CA ARG A 52 -16.37 -9.06 10.75
C ARG A 52 -16.90 -9.51 12.12
N PRO A 53 -16.04 -9.74 13.13
CA PRO A 53 -16.51 -9.95 14.49
C PRO A 53 -17.46 -8.83 14.89
N ASP A 54 -18.66 -9.19 15.36
CA ASP A 54 -19.69 -8.25 15.81
C ASP A 54 -20.14 -7.21 14.76
N GLY A 55 -19.95 -7.50 13.47
CA GLY A 55 -20.25 -6.57 12.37
C GLY A 55 -19.29 -5.38 12.26
N THR A 56 -18.24 -5.34 13.09
CA THR A 56 -17.25 -4.25 13.12
C THR A 56 -15.92 -4.68 12.53
N PHE A 57 -15.30 -3.77 11.78
CA PHE A 57 -13.95 -4.01 11.28
C PHE A 57 -12.98 -3.50 12.35
N PRO A 58 -12.21 -4.38 13.02
CA PRO A 58 -11.31 -3.97 14.09
C PRO A 58 -10.21 -3.04 13.54
N ASP A 59 -9.79 -2.09 14.35
CA ASP A 59 -8.69 -1.19 14.02
C ASP A 59 -7.35 -1.93 14.10
N TYR A 60 -7.01 -2.69 13.05
CA TYR A 60 -5.77 -3.46 13.00
C TYR A 60 -4.52 -2.57 12.96
N PHE A 61 -4.66 -1.27 12.68
CA PHE A 61 -3.57 -0.32 12.73
C PHE A 61 -3.07 -0.09 14.16
N ALA A 62 -3.94 -0.29 15.16
CA ALA A 62 -3.56 -0.17 16.57
C ALA A 62 -2.72 -1.35 17.08
N ASP A 63 -2.71 -2.48 16.36
CA ASP A 63 -1.88 -3.65 16.70
C ASP A 63 -0.64 -3.68 15.80
N ALA A 64 0.53 -3.51 16.41
CA ALA A 64 1.80 -3.44 15.68
C ALA A 64 2.09 -4.69 14.82
N ARG A 65 1.68 -5.88 15.28
CA ARG A 65 1.87 -7.13 14.52
C ARG A 65 0.92 -7.20 13.35
N LEU A 66 -0.36 -6.84 13.54
CA LEU A 66 -1.31 -6.80 12.43
C LEU A 66 -0.93 -5.73 11.40
N LEU A 67 -0.49 -4.55 11.83
CA LEU A 67 0.02 -3.53 10.92
C LEU A 67 1.24 -4.00 10.13
N ALA A 68 2.20 -4.66 10.79
CA ALA A 68 3.37 -5.23 10.12
C ALA A 68 3.00 -6.34 9.13
N ALA A 69 2.12 -7.27 9.52
CA ALA A 69 1.59 -8.31 8.65
C ALA A 69 0.87 -7.72 7.43
N TYR A 70 0.09 -6.66 7.63
CA TYR A 70 -0.55 -5.92 6.54
C TYR A 70 0.48 -5.35 5.57
N GLY A 71 1.48 -4.65 6.10
CA GLY A 71 2.54 -4.00 5.35
C GLY A 71 3.40 -4.97 4.54
N LEU A 72 3.63 -6.18 5.04
CA LEU A 72 4.42 -7.19 4.34
C LEU A 72 3.63 -7.93 3.26
N PHE A 73 2.36 -8.23 3.50
CA PHE A 73 1.59 -9.09 2.60
C PHE A 73 0.64 -8.33 1.67
N PHE A 74 -0.11 -7.36 2.19
CA PHE A 74 -1.19 -6.70 1.46
C PHE A 74 -0.73 -5.40 0.78
N PHE A 75 0.13 -4.62 1.44
CA PHE A 75 0.63 -3.37 0.88
C PHE A 75 1.33 -3.54 -0.48
N PRO A 76 2.23 -4.53 -0.70
CA PRO A 76 2.86 -4.72 -2.00
C PRO A 76 1.85 -5.11 -3.08
N GLN A 77 0.79 -5.82 -2.72
CA GLN A 77 -0.29 -6.15 -3.64
C GLN A 77 -1.10 -4.92 -4.03
N ALA A 78 -1.47 -4.07 -3.07
CA ALA A 78 -2.16 -2.80 -3.35
C ALA A 78 -1.30 -1.92 -4.25
N TRP A 79 0.00 -1.81 -3.96
CA TRP A 79 0.97 -1.09 -4.78
C TRP A 79 1.00 -1.61 -6.23
N ALA A 80 1.17 -2.93 -6.40
CA ALA A 80 1.28 -3.54 -7.72
C ALA A 80 -0.01 -3.41 -8.53
N ARG A 81 -1.16 -3.68 -7.92
CA ARG A 81 -2.48 -3.57 -8.59
C ARG A 81 -2.76 -2.13 -9.03
N THR A 82 -2.50 -1.14 -8.17
CA THR A 82 -2.61 0.28 -8.54
C THR A 82 -1.63 0.65 -9.65
N GLY A 83 -0.40 0.12 -9.61
CA GLY A 83 0.58 0.30 -10.67
C GLY A 83 0.10 -0.17 -12.05
N TRP A 84 -0.54 -1.34 -12.13
CA TRP A 84 -1.12 -1.84 -13.39
C TRP A 84 -2.23 -0.94 -13.93
N SER A 85 -3.15 -0.49 -13.06
CA SER A 85 -4.21 0.43 -13.46
C SER A 85 -3.65 1.76 -13.98
N LEU A 86 -2.62 2.29 -13.31
CA LEU A 86 -1.94 3.52 -13.75
C LEU A 86 -1.20 3.34 -15.06
N ALA A 87 -0.49 2.22 -15.25
CA ALA A 87 0.22 1.96 -16.50
C ALA A 87 -0.75 1.93 -17.69
N HIS A 88 -1.92 1.32 -17.51
CA HIS A 88 -2.93 1.33 -18.56
C HIS A 88 -3.49 2.74 -18.82
N ALA A 89 -3.79 3.53 -17.77
CA ALA A 89 -4.32 4.88 -17.94
C ALA A 89 -3.30 5.85 -18.56
N ILE A 90 -2.08 5.88 -18.02
CA ILE A 90 -1.05 6.84 -18.38
C ILE A 90 -0.28 6.38 -19.62
N ASP A 91 0.31 5.18 -19.55
CA ASP A 91 1.26 4.75 -20.57
C ASP A 91 0.50 4.26 -21.82
N PHE A 92 -0.56 3.46 -21.65
CA PHE A 92 -1.33 2.92 -22.79
C PHE A 92 -2.38 3.89 -23.35
N ARG A 93 -3.14 4.59 -22.51
CA ARG A 93 -4.16 5.55 -22.97
C ARG A 93 -3.64 6.99 -23.11
N GLY A 94 -2.40 7.27 -22.70
CA GLY A 94 -1.81 8.61 -22.81
C GLY A 94 -2.45 9.63 -21.87
N TRP A 95 -3.15 9.19 -20.81
CA TRP A 95 -3.74 10.11 -19.85
C TRP A 95 -2.65 10.90 -19.13
N LYS A 96 -2.88 12.20 -18.97
CA LYS A 96 -2.02 13.09 -18.19
C LYS A 96 -2.89 14.06 -17.39
N PRO A 97 -2.44 14.52 -16.22
CA PRO A 97 -3.14 15.54 -15.47
C PRO A 97 -3.32 16.81 -16.32
N SER A 98 -4.50 17.43 -16.23
CA SER A 98 -4.81 18.65 -17.00
C SER A 98 -4.24 19.93 -16.37
N ARG A 99 -3.70 19.85 -15.16
CA ARG A 99 -3.12 20.97 -14.41
C ARG A 99 -1.79 20.57 -13.78
N PRO A 100 -0.84 21.53 -13.61
CA PRO A 100 0.45 21.27 -12.99
C PRO A 100 0.33 20.94 -11.49
N HIS A 101 -0.64 21.50 -10.77
CA HIS A 101 -0.92 21.10 -9.39
C HIS A 101 -1.91 19.93 -9.35
N VAL A 102 -1.41 18.74 -9.02
CA VAL A 102 -2.20 17.51 -8.97
C VAL A 102 -2.54 17.19 -7.53
N ARG A 103 -3.85 17.02 -7.26
CA ARG A 103 -4.36 16.62 -5.95
C ARG A 103 -4.92 15.22 -6.04
N ILE A 104 -4.40 14.33 -5.20
CA ILE A 104 -4.80 12.93 -5.10
C ILE A 104 -5.60 12.78 -3.81
N LEU A 105 -6.81 12.21 -3.91
CA LEU A 105 -7.62 11.81 -2.78
C LEU A 105 -7.66 10.29 -2.70
N ASP A 106 -7.11 9.71 -1.64
CA ASP A 106 -7.12 8.27 -1.37
C ASP A 106 -8.13 7.97 -0.26
N LEU A 107 -9.26 7.35 -0.62
CA LEU A 107 -10.38 7.07 0.29
C LEU A 107 -10.32 5.62 0.76
N GLY A 108 -10.44 5.41 2.08
CA GLY A 108 -10.14 4.11 2.67
C GLY A 108 -8.68 3.74 2.43
N SER A 109 -7.80 4.73 2.62
CA SER A 109 -6.38 4.64 2.23
C SER A 109 -5.63 3.51 2.90
N GLY A 110 -6.15 3.02 4.04
CA GLY A 110 -5.38 2.24 5.00
C GLY A 110 -4.04 2.91 5.26
N SER A 111 -2.95 2.14 5.19
CA SER A 111 -1.59 2.66 5.33
C SER A 111 -1.04 3.39 4.09
N GLY A 112 -1.89 3.75 3.13
CA GLY A 112 -1.56 4.65 2.01
C GLY A 112 -0.94 4.00 0.76
N GLY A 113 -1.05 2.67 0.59
CA GLY A 113 -0.39 1.96 -0.51
C GLY A 113 -0.81 2.41 -1.91
N CYS A 114 -2.11 2.70 -2.09
CA CYS A 114 -2.65 3.18 -3.35
C CYS A 114 -2.22 4.63 -3.63
N GLY A 115 -2.51 5.55 -2.70
CA GLY A 115 -2.17 6.96 -2.83
C GLY A 115 -0.68 7.20 -3.06
N LEU A 116 0.18 6.51 -2.31
CA LEU A 116 1.63 6.63 -2.47
C LEU A 116 2.11 6.13 -3.83
N ARG A 117 1.54 5.03 -4.35
CA ARG A 117 1.87 4.53 -5.70
C ARG A 117 1.53 5.56 -6.78
N VAL A 118 0.33 6.16 -6.69
CA VAL A 118 -0.12 7.20 -7.63
C VAL A 118 0.80 8.41 -7.55
N ALA A 119 1.07 8.89 -6.33
CA ALA A 119 1.93 10.04 -6.11
C ALA A 119 3.32 9.82 -6.71
N ARG A 120 3.92 8.64 -6.50
CA ARG A 120 5.23 8.27 -7.07
C ARG A 120 5.23 8.23 -8.59
N LYS A 121 4.20 7.66 -9.23
CA LYS A 121 4.12 7.62 -10.70
C LYS A 121 4.00 9.04 -11.26
N LEU A 122 3.20 9.90 -10.64
CA LEU A 122 2.98 11.26 -11.12
C LEU A 122 4.16 12.19 -10.86
N SER A 123 4.93 11.97 -9.80
CA SER A 123 6.14 12.75 -9.52
C SER A 123 7.28 12.49 -10.51
N GLN A 124 7.20 11.44 -11.34
CA GLN A 124 8.16 11.19 -12.42
C GLN A 124 7.97 12.15 -13.60
N PHE A 125 6.81 12.82 -13.71
CA PHE A 125 6.56 13.79 -14.75
C PHE A 125 7.08 15.17 -14.35
N GLN A 126 7.81 15.82 -15.26
CA GLN A 126 8.30 17.18 -15.04
C GLN A 126 7.16 18.20 -15.04
N GLY A 127 7.28 19.23 -14.20
CA GLY A 127 6.33 20.35 -14.15
C GLY A 127 5.05 20.08 -13.35
N TYR A 128 4.95 18.95 -12.66
CA TYR A 128 3.85 18.69 -11.73
C TYR A 128 4.27 18.83 -10.28
N THR A 129 3.40 19.41 -9.46
CA THR A 129 3.45 19.35 -7.99
C THR A 129 2.35 18.42 -7.52
N ILE A 130 2.67 17.53 -6.60
CA ILE A 130 1.76 16.48 -6.12
C ILE A 130 1.38 16.74 -4.68
N GLU A 131 0.08 16.78 -4.41
CA GLU A 131 -0.51 16.81 -3.08
C GLU A 131 -1.33 15.52 -2.90
N LEU A 132 -1.01 14.75 -1.85
CA LEU A 132 -1.74 13.54 -1.49
C LEU A 132 -2.53 13.78 -0.20
N ILE A 133 -3.84 13.57 -0.28
CA ILE A 133 -4.76 13.58 0.84
C ILE A 133 -5.25 12.15 1.01
N ALA A 134 -4.89 11.51 2.11
CA ALA A 134 -5.30 10.15 2.42
C ALA A 134 -6.25 10.16 3.62
N VAL A 135 -7.39 9.50 3.45
CA VAL A 135 -8.50 9.50 4.42
C VAL A 135 -8.89 8.06 4.68
N ASP A 136 -8.84 7.66 5.95
CA ASP A 136 -9.35 6.37 6.39
C ASP A 136 -10.36 6.56 7.53
N ARG A 137 -11.17 5.52 7.77
CA ARG A 137 -12.04 5.46 8.94
C ARG A 137 -11.23 5.30 10.22
N SER A 138 -10.11 4.56 10.16
CA SER A 138 -9.23 4.41 11.30
C SER A 138 -8.41 5.70 11.52
N PRO A 139 -8.42 6.26 12.74
CA PRO A 139 -7.55 7.39 13.08
C PRO A 139 -6.07 7.01 13.16
N SER A 140 -5.76 5.71 13.18
CA SER A 140 -4.41 5.16 13.33
C SER A 140 -3.79 4.73 12.00
N ALA A 141 -4.49 4.95 10.89
CA ALA A 141 -4.11 4.42 9.58
C ALA A 141 -2.83 5.03 9.01
N LEU A 142 -2.50 6.28 9.38
CA LEU A 142 -1.41 7.10 8.84
C LEU A 142 -0.65 7.82 9.94
#